data_AF-A0A1J5Q7G8-F1
#
_entry.id   AF-A0A1J5Q7G8-F1
#
_cell.length_a   1.000
_cell.length_b   1.000
_cell.length_c   1.000
_cell.angle_alpha   90.00
_cell.angle_beta   90.00
_cell.angle_gamma   90.00
#
_symmetry.space_group_name_H-M   'P 1'
#
loop_
_entity.id
_entity.type
_entity.pdbx_description
1 polymer ?
#
loop_
_entity_poly.entity_id
_entity_poly.type
_entity_poly.pdbx_seq_one_letter_code
_entity_poly.pdbx_strand_id
1 'polypeptide(L)'
;MVLSARGMRANSRDRSSNERSDGRDRPQRNRAEKRIPLKQKISDAEAEIERISGIIAKIDTALALPDMFKRDPKQAAQLSKARASAANALQRAEEEWLTASSQYDESAG
;
A
#
# COMPACT_ATOMS: atom_id res chain seq x y z
N MET A 1 86.28 -14.58 6.57
CA MET A 1 86.22 -13.78 5.33
C MET A 1 85.20 -14.48 4.44
N VAL A 2 84.03 -13.94 4.09
CA VAL A 2 83.59 -12.57 3.77
C VAL A 2 82.14 -12.36 4.23
N LEU A 3 81.79 -11.11 4.54
CA LEU A 3 80.50 -10.61 5.02
C LEU A 3 79.51 -10.22 3.89
N SER A 4 78.22 -10.22 4.27
CA SER A 4 77.13 -9.31 3.86
C SER A 4 76.47 -9.43 2.48
N ALA A 5 75.14 -9.66 2.45
CA ALA A 5 74.14 -8.58 2.28
C ALA A 5 72.67 -9.07 2.27
N ARG A 6 71.88 -8.49 3.19
CA ARG A 6 70.49 -7.98 3.09
C ARG A 6 69.46 -8.72 2.20
N GLY A 7 68.41 -9.24 2.85
CA GLY A 7 67.18 -9.65 2.15
C GLY A 7 66.00 -10.03 3.04
N MET A 8 65.70 -9.25 4.09
CA MET A 8 64.47 -9.40 4.89
C MET A 8 63.26 -8.97 4.04
N ARG A 9 62.37 -9.90 3.65
CA ARG A 9 60.96 -9.60 3.41
C ARG A 9 60.10 -10.80 3.78
N ALA A 10 59.16 -10.53 4.68
CA ALA A 10 58.36 -11.48 5.39
C ALA A 10 57.39 -12.23 4.48
N ASN A 11 57.28 -13.53 4.74
CA ASN A 11 56.14 -14.35 4.35
C ASN A 11 55.01 -14.09 5.37
N SER A 12 53.94 -13.42 4.96
CA SER A 12 52.64 -13.57 5.62
C SER A 12 51.53 -13.38 4.61
N ARG A 13 50.99 -14.52 4.17
CA ARG A 13 49.56 -14.80 4.03
C ARG A 13 48.67 -13.54 3.95
N ASP A 14 48.20 -13.23 2.75
CA ASP A 14 46.80 -12.85 2.62
C ASP A 14 46.18 -13.54 1.40
N ARG A 15 45.18 -14.35 1.71
CA ARG A 15 44.27 -14.96 0.77
C ARG A 15 43.29 -13.88 0.33
N SER A 16 43.56 -13.21 -0.78
CA SER A 16 42.53 -12.44 -1.47
C SER A 16 42.28 -13.03 -2.86
N SER A 17 41.93 -14.32 -2.83
CA SER A 17 41.14 -14.98 -3.86
C SER A 17 39.75 -15.22 -3.27
N ASN A 18 38.96 -14.17 -3.19
CA ASN A 18 37.51 -14.22 -3.00
C ASN A 18 36.95 -13.24 -4.04
N GLU A 19 36.66 -13.75 -5.23
CA GLU A 19 35.26 -13.86 -5.66
C GLU A 19 34.61 -12.47 -5.74
N ARG A 20 34.61 -11.85 -6.94
CA ARG A 20 33.46 -11.94 -7.85
C ARG A 20 32.15 -11.78 -7.08
N SER A 21 31.45 -10.66 -7.36
CA SER A 21 30.00 -10.47 -7.17
C SER A 21 29.54 -9.70 -5.91
N ASP A 22 29.93 -8.44 -5.75
CA ASP A 22 29.17 -7.50 -4.89
C ASP A 22 28.57 -6.37 -5.73
N GLY A 23 27.67 -6.75 -6.64
CA GLY A 23 27.02 -5.81 -7.56
C GLY A 23 25.60 -6.18 -7.95
N ARG A 24 24.96 -7.14 -7.26
CA ARG A 24 23.69 -7.71 -7.72
C ARG A 24 22.55 -7.81 -6.69
N ASP A 25 22.71 -7.36 -5.45
CA ASP A 25 21.81 -7.81 -4.36
C ASP A 25 21.07 -6.73 -3.55
N ARG A 26 20.82 -5.52 -4.07
CA ARG A 26 20.12 -4.47 -3.29
C ARG A 26 18.83 -3.81 -3.83
N PRO A 27 18.35 -4.01 -5.06
CA PRO A 27 17.06 -3.43 -5.47
C PRO A 27 15.84 -4.30 -5.10
N GLN A 28 15.99 -5.62 -5.00
CA GLN A 28 14.85 -6.54 -4.93
C GLN A 28 14.16 -6.56 -3.55
N ARG A 29 14.94 -6.46 -2.47
CA ARG A 29 14.43 -6.47 -1.09
C ARG A 29 13.60 -5.23 -0.76
N ASN A 30 14.08 -4.04 -1.16
CA ASN A 30 13.37 -2.77 -0.95
C ASN A 30 12.04 -2.68 -1.72
N ARG A 31 11.96 -3.31 -2.90
CA ARG A 31 10.69 -3.39 -3.67
C ARG A 31 9.70 -4.32 -3.00
N ALA A 32 10.15 -5.48 -2.52
CA ALA A 32 9.29 -6.43 -1.81
C ALA A 32 8.72 -5.84 -0.50
N GLU A 33 9.53 -5.12 0.27
CA GLU A 33 9.11 -4.48 1.54
C GLU A 33 8.07 -3.37 1.34
N LYS A 34 8.10 -2.64 0.21
CA LYS A 34 7.09 -1.61 -0.13
C LYS A 34 5.78 -2.18 -0.66
N ARG A 35 5.80 -3.37 -1.28
CA ARG A 35 4.60 -4.02 -1.84
C ARG A 35 3.63 -4.51 -0.77
N ILE A 36 4.14 -5.01 0.36
CA ILE A 36 3.33 -5.52 1.47
C ILE A 36 2.37 -4.45 2.04
N PRO A 37 2.83 -3.24 2.42
CA PRO A 37 1.93 -2.21 2.93
C PRO A 37 1.00 -1.64 1.84
N LEU A 38 1.38 -1.68 0.56
CA LEU A 38 0.49 -1.27 -0.53
C LEU A 38 -0.67 -2.24 -0.73
N LYS A 39 -0.42 -3.55 -0.69
CA LYS A 39 -1.50 -4.57 -0.72
C LYS A 39 -2.48 -4.38 0.44
N GLN A 40 -1.96 -4.13 1.65
CA GLN A 40 -2.81 -3.90 2.81
C GLN A 40 -3.71 -2.67 2.61
N LYS A 41 -3.15 -1.55 2.12
CA LYS A 41 -3.92 -0.34 1.80
C LYS A 41 -5.01 -0.60 0.75
N ILE A 42 -4.73 -1.40 -0.27
CA ILE A 42 -5.72 -1.80 -1.28
C ILE A 42 -6.86 -2.56 -0.61
N SER A 43 -6.55 -3.59 0.17
CA SER A 43 -7.57 -4.39 0.87
C SER A 43 -8.37 -3.58 1.90
N ASP A 44 -7.72 -2.67 2.62
CA ASP A 44 -8.40 -1.77 3.56
C ASP A 44 -9.36 -0.83 2.83
N ALA A 45 -8.95 -0.27 1.68
CA ALA A 45 -9.79 0.57 0.84
C ALA A 45 -10.97 -0.22 0.24
N GLU A 46 -10.74 -1.46 -0.22
CA GLU A 46 -11.82 -2.35 -0.70
C GLU A 46 -12.85 -2.65 0.37
N ALA A 47 -12.40 -2.99 1.58
CA ALA A 47 -13.29 -3.22 2.71
C ALA A 47 -14.11 -1.98 3.08
N GLU A 48 -13.49 -0.79 3.00
CA GLU A 48 -14.16 0.48 3.25
C GLU A 48 -15.19 0.81 2.17
N ILE A 49 -14.86 0.58 0.89
CA ILE A 49 -15.79 0.72 -0.26
C ILE A 49 -17.01 -0.19 -0.07
N GLU A 50 -16.81 -1.47 0.28
CA GLU A 50 -17.90 -2.42 0.51
C GLU A 50 -18.78 -1.97 1.69
N ARG A 51 -18.15 -1.56 2.80
CA ARG A 51 -18.85 -1.08 4.00
C ARG A 51 -19.71 0.15 3.71
N ILE A 52 -19.16 1.14 3.00
CA ILE A 52 -19.89 2.37 2.65
C ILE A 52 -21.01 2.07 1.65
N SER A 53 -20.75 1.24 0.66
CA SER A 53 -21.77 0.79 -0.32
C SER A 53 -22.96 0.13 0.38
N GLY A 54 -22.70 -0.72 1.38
CA GLY A 54 -23.75 -1.33 2.20
C GLY A 54 -24.54 -0.31 3.02
N ILE A 55 -23.91 0.77 3.50
CA ILE A 55 -24.60 1.87 4.20
C ILE A 55 -25.50 2.63 3.23
N ILE A 56 -25.01 2.98 2.04
CA ILE A 56 -25.81 3.66 1.01
C ILE A 56 -27.04 2.82 0.66
N ALA A 57 -26.87 1.53 0.42
CA ALA A 57 -28.00 0.64 0.10
C ALA A 57 -29.07 0.60 1.21
N LYS A 58 -28.65 0.60 2.48
CA LYS A 58 -29.58 0.66 3.63
C LYS A 58 -30.32 1.99 3.70
N ILE A 59 -29.62 3.10 3.47
CA ILE A 59 -30.23 4.44 3.43
C ILE A 59 -31.23 4.53 2.27
N ASP A 60 -30.88 4.00 1.10
CA ASP A 60 -31.72 4.01 -0.08
C ASP A 60 -32.98 3.19 0.12
N THR A 61 -32.86 2.03 0.77
CA THR A 61 -34.01 1.21 1.17
C THR A 61 -34.94 1.97 2.13
N ALA A 62 -34.38 2.68 3.11
CA ALA A 62 -35.16 3.49 4.04
C ALA A 62 -35.86 4.68 3.36
N LEU A 63 -35.19 5.33 2.41
CA LEU A 63 -35.73 6.44 1.63
C LEU A 63 -36.77 6.00 0.59
N ALA A 64 -36.68 4.77 0.07
CA ALA A 64 -37.62 4.22 -0.90
C ALA A 64 -39.01 3.91 -0.32
N LEU A 65 -39.16 3.93 1.02
CA LEU A 65 -40.45 3.74 1.67
C LEU A 65 -41.42 4.90 1.27
N PRO A 66 -42.56 4.60 0.62
CA PRO A 66 -43.42 5.61 -0.03
C PRO A 66 -44.02 6.64 0.93
N ASP A 67 -44.14 6.30 2.21
CA ASP A 67 -44.64 7.19 3.26
C ASP A 67 -43.55 7.86 4.09
N MET A 68 -42.27 7.58 3.85
CA MET A 68 -41.15 8.13 4.65
C MET A 68 -41.12 9.65 4.62
N PHE A 69 -41.28 10.23 3.43
CA PHE A 69 -41.29 11.69 3.23
C PHE A 69 -42.55 12.36 3.77
N LYS A 70 -43.66 11.62 3.89
CA LYS A 70 -44.93 12.13 4.41
C LYS A 70 -44.98 12.03 5.93
N ARG A 71 -44.52 10.92 6.49
CA ARG A 71 -44.55 10.62 7.93
C ARG A 71 -43.46 11.38 8.68
N ASP A 72 -42.23 11.35 8.16
CA ASP A 72 -41.05 11.91 8.83
C ASP A 72 -40.16 12.69 7.85
N PRO A 73 -40.63 13.83 7.30
CA PRO A 73 -39.87 14.62 6.32
C PRO A 73 -38.51 15.09 6.84
N LYS A 74 -38.39 15.35 8.14
CA LYS A 74 -37.10 15.69 8.79
C LYS A 74 -36.12 14.53 8.71
N GLN A 75 -36.57 13.31 9.03
CA GLN A 75 -35.73 12.12 8.98
C GLN A 75 -35.35 11.76 7.54
N ALA A 76 -36.29 11.90 6.60
CA ALA A 76 -36.02 11.72 5.17
C ALA A 76 -34.94 12.71 4.68
N ALA A 77 -35.01 13.99 5.06
CA ALA A 77 -33.97 14.98 4.74
C ALA A 77 -32.60 14.62 5.35
N GLN A 78 -32.57 14.14 6.60
CA GLN A 78 -31.33 13.67 7.23
C GLN A 78 -30.74 12.45 6.52
N LEU A 79 -31.58 11.47 6.15
CA LEU A 79 -31.16 10.29 5.40
C LEU A 79 -30.63 10.67 4.00
N SER A 80 -31.29 11.57 3.28
CA SER A 80 -30.80 12.07 1.99
C SER A 80 -29.45 12.77 2.11
N LYS A 81 -29.24 13.55 3.18
CA LYS A 81 -27.93 14.17 3.47
C LYS A 81 -26.87 13.12 3.82
N ALA A 82 -27.24 12.14 4.64
CA ALA A 82 -26.36 11.03 5.00
C ALA A 82 -25.95 10.22 3.76
N ARG A 83 -26.88 9.97 2.83
CA ARG A 83 -26.62 9.32 1.54
C ARG A 83 -25.58 10.10 0.73
N ALA A 84 -25.77 11.40 0.58
CA ALA A 84 -24.82 12.25 -0.15
C ALA A 84 -23.42 12.23 0.51
N SER A 85 -23.37 12.29 1.85
CA SER A 85 -22.12 12.18 2.59
C SER A 85 -21.44 10.83 2.41
N ALA A 86 -22.21 9.74 2.42
CA ALA A 86 -21.70 8.39 2.22
C ALA A 86 -21.21 8.20 0.78
N ALA A 87 -21.92 8.74 -0.22
CA ALA A 87 -21.48 8.71 -1.61
C ALA A 87 -20.15 9.46 -1.82
N ASN A 88 -19.98 10.62 -1.17
CA ASN A 88 -18.70 11.34 -1.21
C ASN A 88 -17.57 10.55 -0.52
N ALA A 89 -17.87 9.84 0.58
CA ALA A 89 -16.90 8.99 1.25
C ALA A 89 -16.53 7.76 0.40
N LEU A 90 -17.51 7.17 -0.31
CA LEU A 90 -17.30 6.08 -1.25
C LEU A 90 -16.32 6.51 -2.34
N GLN A 91 -16.56 7.66 -2.97
CA GLN A 91 -15.68 8.19 -4.01
C GLN A 91 -14.24 8.37 -3.51
N ARG A 92 -14.06 8.88 -2.28
CA ARG A 92 -12.72 9.02 -1.69
C ARG A 92 -12.03 7.67 -1.46
N ALA A 93 -12.76 6.68 -0.97
CA ALA A 93 -12.22 5.34 -0.77
C ALA A 93 -11.83 4.69 -2.13
N GLU A 94 -12.63 4.91 -3.17
CA GLU A 94 -12.32 4.49 -4.54
C GLU A 94 -11.07 5.18 -5.10
N GLU A 95 -10.91 6.49 -4.87
CA GLU A 95 -9.71 7.25 -5.26
C GLU A 95 -8.45 6.73 -4.53
N GLU A 96 -8.57 6.42 -3.23
CA GLU A 96 -7.50 5.83 -2.43
C GLU A 96 -7.13 4.43 -2.95
N TRP A 97 -8.12 3.60 -3.26
CA TRP A 97 -7.91 2.28 -3.87
C TRP A 97 -7.20 2.37 -5.21
N LEU A 98 -7.63 3.27 -6.10
CA LEU A 98 -7.00 3.50 -7.41
C LEU A 98 -5.54 3.94 -7.25
N THR A 99 -5.29 4.86 -6.32
CA THR A 99 -3.95 5.37 -6.05
C THR A 99 -3.03 4.28 -5.49
N ALA A 100 -3.52 3.50 -4.51
CA ALA A 100 -2.76 2.41 -3.91
C ALA A 100 -2.50 1.28 -4.92
N SER A 101 -3.48 0.95 -5.76
CA SER A 101 -3.36 -0.05 -6.83
C SER A 101 -2.35 0.40 -7.89
N SER A 102 -2.40 1.65 -8.33
CA SER A 102 -1.43 2.21 -9.28
C SER A 102 0.00 2.15 -8.74
N GLN A 103 0.21 2.54 -7.48
CA GLN A 103 1.52 2.46 -6.82
C GLN A 103 2.01 1.01 -6.66
N TYR A 104 1.08 0.09 -6.39
CA TYR A 104 1.39 -1.33 -6.29
C TYR A 104 1.84 -1.89 -7.65
N ASP A 105 1.13 -1.57 -8.73
CA ASP A 105 1.46 -2.02 -10.09
C ASP A 105 2.78 -1.42 -10.59
N GLU A 106 3.03 -0.13 -10.35
CA GLU A 106 4.32 0.52 -10.65
C GLU A 106 5.47 -0.10 -9.84
N SER A 107 5.21 -0.47 -8.59
CA SER A 107 6.18 -1.20 -7.78
C SER A 107 6.31 -2.67 -8.20
N ALA A 108 5.32 -3.22 -8.90
CA ALA A 108 5.23 -4.62 -9.35
C ALA A 108 6.02 -4.86 -10.65
N GLY A 109 5.97 -3.91 -11.58
CA GLY A 109 6.80 -3.84 -12.80
C GLY A 109 8.29 -3.63 -12.52
#